data_AF-X1VGD0-F1
#
_entry.id   AF-X1VGD0-F1
#
_cell.length_a   1.000
_cell.length_b   1.000
_cell.length_c   1.000
_cell.angle_alpha   90.00
_cell.angle_beta   90.00
_cell.angle_gamma   90.00
#
_symmetry.space_group_name_H-M   'P 1'
#
loop_
_entity.id
_entity.type
_entity.pdbx_description
1 polymer ?
#
loop_
_entity_poly.entity_id
_entity_poly.type
_entity_poly.pdbx_seq_one_letter_code
_entity_poly.pdbx_strand_id
1 'polypeptide(L)'
;MPRYPTYSYGDVLLVRGELETPSQLNDFDYKGYLAHQGIYSTMLYPEIEILERGKGVKPLEWVYSLRNHLSQTLAEVLPEPQASLAQGIILGIRGNIPSSVNADFSHTGTAHLLAISGLHLAIVA
;
A
#
# COMPACT_ATOMS: atom_id res chain seq x y z
N MET A 1 4.30 -17.02 -10.49
CA MET A 1 5.50 -16.53 -9.78
C MET A 1 5.27 -15.07 -9.42
N PRO A 2 5.56 -14.62 -8.19
CA PRO A 2 5.40 -13.21 -7.85
C PRO A 2 6.32 -12.36 -8.74
N ARG A 3 5.77 -11.29 -9.33
CA ARG A 3 6.47 -10.39 -10.27
C ARG A 3 7.55 -9.53 -9.60
N TYR A 4 7.54 -9.47 -8.27
CA TYR A 4 8.46 -8.68 -7.45
C TYR A 4 8.85 -9.46 -6.18
N PRO A 5 10.04 -9.21 -5.61
CA PRO A 5 10.44 -9.80 -4.34
C PRO A 5 9.44 -9.42 -3.25
N THR A 6 9.01 -10.40 -2.45
CA THR A 6 8.12 -10.16 -1.31
C THR A 6 8.96 -9.72 -0.11
N TYR A 7 8.92 -8.42 0.22
CA TYR A 7 9.55 -7.86 1.42
C TYR A 7 8.57 -7.87 2.59
N SER A 8 9.08 -8.07 3.81
CA SER A 8 8.29 -8.08 5.04
C SER A 8 8.72 -6.97 5.99
N TYR A 9 7.82 -6.58 6.90
CA TYR A 9 8.17 -5.66 7.97
C TYR A 9 9.33 -6.22 8.79
N GLY A 10 10.34 -5.38 9.06
CA GLY A 10 11.55 -5.78 9.76
C GLY A 10 12.67 -6.29 8.88
N ASP A 11 12.47 -6.40 7.57
CA ASP A 11 13.59 -6.63 6.64
C ASP A 11 14.47 -5.38 6.55
N VAL A 12 15.78 -5.59 6.65
CA VAL A 12 16.79 -4.55 6.44
C VAL A 12 17.26 -4.67 4.99
N LEU A 13 16.99 -3.63 4.20
CA LEU A 13 17.28 -3.61 2.77
C LEU A 13 18.46 -2.68 2.47
N LEU A 14 19.38 -3.16 1.65
CA LEU A 14 20.36 -2.34 0.96
C LEU A 14 19.80 -1.98 -0.42
N VAL A 15 19.61 -0.69 -0.67
CA VAL A 15 19.08 -0.17 -1.93
C VAL A 15 20.20 0.62 -2.63
N ARG A 16 20.55 0.23 -3.85
CA ARG A 16 21.59 0.86 -4.67
C ARG A 16 21.02 1.31 -6.00
N GLY A 17 21.42 2.50 -6.44
CA GLY A 17 21.03 3.07 -7.72
C GLY A 17 21.27 4.57 -7.76
N GLU A 18 20.86 5.20 -8.85
CA GLU A 18 21.03 6.64 -9.05
C GLU A 18 19.84 7.41 -8.49
N LEU A 19 20.13 8.40 -7.65
CA LEU A 19 19.11 9.32 -7.16
C LEU A 19 18.91 10.44 -8.18
N GLU A 20 17.73 10.48 -8.76
CA GLU A 20 17.33 11.50 -9.72
C GLU A 20 16.36 12.50 -9.07
N THR A 21 16.41 13.75 -9.53
CA THR A 21 15.35 14.72 -9.20
C THR A 21 14.08 14.30 -9.93
N PRO A 22 12.91 14.25 -9.26
CA PRO A 22 11.66 13.92 -9.94
C PRO A 22 11.42 14.85 -11.13
N SER A 23 11.17 14.25 -12.29
CA SER A 23 10.86 14.98 -13.52
C SER A 23 9.48 15.63 -13.45
N GLN A 24 9.27 16.70 -14.22
CA GLN A 24 7.91 17.21 -14.46
C GLN A 24 7.17 16.24 -15.39
N LEU A 25 5.94 15.90 -15.03
CA LEU A 25 5.09 15.02 -15.84
C LEU A 25 4.16 15.89 -16.68
N ASN A 26 4.60 16.32 -17.87
CA ASN A 26 3.81 17.18 -18.78
C ASN A 26 3.14 18.35 -18.03
N ASP A 27 1.80 18.34 -17.91
CA ASP A 27 0.97 19.36 -17.28
C ASP A 27 0.88 19.24 -15.74
N PHE A 28 1.55 18.25 -15.14
CA PHE A 28 1.54 18.01 -13.69
C PHE A 28 2.92 18.30 -13.08
N ASP A 29 2.94 19.22 -12.11
CA ASP A 29 4.12 19.52 -11.30
C ASP A 29 4.38 18.40 -10.27
N TYR A 30 4.85 17.27 -10.80
CA TYR A 30 5.15 16.09 -10.01
C TYR A 30 6.26 16.34 -8.98
N LYS A 31 7.23 17.19 -9.33
CA LYS A 31 8.29 17.62 -8.43
C LYS A 31 7.73 18.39 -7.24
N GLY A 32 6.87 19.38 -7.46
CA GLY A 32 6.21 20.13 -6.40
C GLY A 32 5.33 19.25 -5.51
N TYR A 33 4.55 18.36 -6.13
CA TYR A 33 3.72 17.39 -5.42
C TYR A 33 4.53 16.50 -4.46
N LEU A 34 5.65 15.93 -4.93
CA LEU A 34 6.52 15.09 -4.11
C LEU A 34 7.25 15.89 -3.03
N ALA A 35 7.66 17.12 -3.32
CA ALA A 35 8.29 18.01 -2.34
C ALA A 35 7.35 18.33 -1.16
N HIS A 36 6.04 18.48 -1.41
CA HIS A 36 5.04 18.62 -0.34
C HIS A 36 4.89 17.37 0.53
N GLN A 37 5.32 16.20 0.04
CA GLN A 37 5.39 14.95 0.79
C GLN A 37 6.78 14.72 1.43
N GLY A 38 7.70 15.68 1.32
CA GLY A 38 9.08 15.56 1.81
C GLY A 38 9.99 14.68 0.93
N ILE A 39 9.55 14.37 -0.30
CA ILE A 39 10.29 13.52 -1.24
C ILE A 39 10.97 14.44 -2.27
N TYR A 40 12.30 14.48 -2.24
CA TYR A 40 13.11 15.36 -3.11
C TYR A 40 13.90 14.60 -4.19
N SER A 41 14.00 13.28 -4.07
CA SER A 41 14.74 12.44 -5.00
C SER A 41 14.05 11.09 -5.14
N THR A 42 14.13 10.51 -6.34
CA THR A 42 13.58 9.21 -6.69
C THR A 42 14.66 8.34 -7.31
N MET A 43 14.54 7.02 -7.16
CA MET A 43 15.46 6.06 -7.77
C MET A 43 14.66 5.14 -8.68
N LEU A 44 14.93 5.20 -9.98
CA LEU A 44 14.31 4.32 -10.96
C LEU A 44 15.11 3.02 -11.06
N TYR A 45 14.43 1.88 -10.97
CA TYR A 45 15.02 0.54 -11.07
C TYR A 45 16.22 0.29 -10.12
N PRO A 46 16.05 0.46 -8.80
CA PRO A 46 17.11 0.16 -7.84
C PRO A 46 17.48 -1.33 -7.84
N GLU A 47 18.75 -1.61 -7.56
CA GLU A 47 19.20 -2.91 -7.08
C GLU A 47 18.90 -3.00 -5.58
N ILE A 48 18.19 -4.05 -5.16
CA ILE A 48 17.75 -4.24 -3.77
C ILE A 48 18.29 -5.58 -3.26
N GLU A 49 19.01 -5.54 -2.15
CA GLU A 49 19.52 -6.71 -1.44
C GLU A 49 18.97 -6.74 -0.01
N ILE A 50 18.62 -7.93 0.50
CA ILE A 50 18.17 -8.11 1.89
C ILE A 50 19.41 -8.41 2.74
N LEU A 51 19.77 -7.49 3.63
CA LEU A 51 20.90 -7.68 4.55
C LEU A 51 20.50 -8.53 5.76
N GLU A 52 19.34 -8.25 6.34
CA GLU A 52 18.82 -8.94 7.53
C GLU A 52 17.29 -9.05 7.47
N ARG A 53 16.72 -10.02 8.19
CA ARG A 53 15.26 -10.21 8.30
C ARG A 53 14.81 -10.15 9.76
N GLY A 54 13.58 -9.69 9.99
CA GLY A 54 12.95 -9.74 11.32
C GLY A 54 13.59 -8.83 12.37
N LYS A 55 14.14 -7.68 11.97
CA LYS A 55 14.67 -6.63 12.87
C LYS A 55 13.64 -5.57 13.25
N GLY A 56 12.37 -5.80 12.94
CA GLY A 56 11.26 -4.92 13.31
C GLY A 56 10.93 -4.98 14.81
N VAL A 57 10.08 -4.07 15.29
CA VAL A 57 9.56 -4.19 16.66
C VAL A 57 8.47 -5.26 16.70
N LYS A 58 8.57 -6.18 17.66
CA LYS A 58 7.67 -7.35 17.77
C LYS A 58 6.16 -7.00 17.78
N PRO A 59 5.70 -5.92 18.45
CA PRO A 59 4.28 -5.56 18.40
C PRO A 59 3.80 -5.20 16.99
N LEU A 60 4.58 -4.41 16.23
CA LEU A 60 4.23 -4.08 14.85
C LEU A 60 4.25 -5.31 13.95
N GLU A 61 5.25 -6.18 14.10
CA GLU A 61 5.34 -7.42 13.35
C GLU A 61 4.07 -8.27 13.53
N TRP A 62 3.57 -8.37 14.77
CA TRP A 62 2.30 -9.03 15.05
C TRP A 62 1.10 -8.34 14.38
N VAL A 63 1.03 -7.00 14.41
CA VAL A 63 -0.04 -6.24 13.74
C VAL A 63 -0.03 -6.49 12.23
N TYR A 64 1.14 -6.49 11.59
CA TYR A 64 1.27 -6.79 10.16
C TYR A 64 0.89 -8.24 9.85
N SER A 65 1.29 -9.19 10.70
CA SER A 65 0.90 -10.59 10.55
C SER A 65 -0.62 -10.77 10.67
N LEU A 66 -1.25 -10.12 11.66
CA LEU A 66 -2.70 -10.15 11.83
C LEU A 66 -3.41 -9.55 10.62
N ARG A 67 -2.95 -8.39 10.14
CA ARG A 67 -3.50 -7.74 8.96
C ARG A 67 -3.44 -8.65 7.72
N ASN A 68 -2.32 -9.32 7.51
CA ASN A 68 -2.14 -10.24 6.39
C ASN A 68 -3.06 -11.47 6.53
N HIS A 69 -3.17 -12.02 7.73
CA HIS A 69 -4.08 -13.14 8.00
C HIS A 69 -5.54 -12.77 7.72
N LEU A 70 -6.01 -11.64 8.24
CA LEU A 70 -7.37 -11.15 7.98
C LEU A 70 -7.62 -10.90 6.49
N SER A 71 -6.62 -10.37 5.78
CA SER A 71 -6.74 -10.16 4.33
C SER A 71 -6.94 -11.48 3.60
N GLN A 72 -6.16 -12.50 3.94
CA GLN A 72 -6.27 -13.83 3.34
C GLN A 72 -7.61 -14.49 3.68
N THR A 73 -8.05 -14.41 4.93
CA THR A 73 -9.37 -14.93 5.34
C THR A 73 -10.51 -14.27 4.57
N LEU A 74 -10.48 -12.94 4.39
CA LEU A 74 -11.49 -12.24 3.60
C LEU A 74 -11.48 -12.67 2.13
N ALA A 75 -10.30 -12.94 1.55
CA ALA A 75 -10.19 -13.45 0.18
C ALA A 75 -10.73 -14.87 0.03
N GLU A 76 -10.70 -15.68 1.09
CA GLU A 76 -11.18 -17.06 1.08
C GLU A 76 -12.68 -17.16 1.36
N VAL A 77 -13.22 -16.30 2.22
CA VAL A 77 -14.61 -16.39 2.71
C VAL A 77 -15.59 -15.57 1.86
N LEU A 78 -15.12 -14.55 1.13
CA LEU A 78 -15.96 -13.69 0.30
C LEU A 78 -15.65 -13.86 -1.18
N PRO A 79 -16.67 -13.82 -2.07
CA PRO A 79 -16.42 -13.70 -3.50
C PRO A 79 -15.86 -12.32 -3.87
N GLU A 80 -15.21 -12.23 -5.03
CA GLU A 80 -14.90 -10.94 -5.65
C GLU A 80 -16.17 -10.35 -6.28
N PRO A 81 -16.39 -9.02 -6.19
CA PRO A 81 -15.48 -7.98 -5.69
C PRO A 81 -15.61 -7.66 -4.18
N GLN A 82 -16.47 -8.38 -3.45
CA GLN A 82 -16.79 -8.12 -2.04
C GLN A 82 -15.58 -8.33 -1.14
N ALA A 83 -14.74 -9.33 -1.43
CA ALA A 83 -13.47 -9.55 -0.73
C ALA A 83 -12.57 -8.31 -0.82
N SER A 84 -12.30 -7.82 -2.03
CA SER A 84 -11.49 -6.62 -2.25
C SER A 84 -12.07 -5.37 -1.59
N LEU A 85 -13.39 -5.20 -1.65
CA LEU A 85 -14.07 -4.09 -0.98
C LEU A 85 -13.93 -4.18 0.56
N ALA A 86 -14.13 -5.36 1.15
CA ALA A 86 -13.98 -5.58 2.58
C ALA A 86 -12.54 -5.38 3.05
N GLN A 87 -11.55 -5.84 2.30
CA GLN A 87 -10.13 -5.58 2.58
C GLN A 87 -9.81 -4.08 2.53
N GLY A 88 -10.40 -3.35 1.59
CA GLY A 88 -10.26 -1.89 1.49
C GLY A 88 -10.87 -1.13 2.67
N ILE A 89 -12.04 -1.56 3.15
CA ILE A 89 -12.79 -0.92 4.23
C ILE A 89 -12.26 -1.32 5.62
N ILE A 90 -11.86 -2.57 5.82
CA ILE A 90 -11.48 -3.07 7.15
C ILE A 90 -9.96 -2.91 7.37
N LEU A 91 -9.16 -3.21 6.34
CA LEU A 91 -7.70 -3.32 6.43
C LEU A 91 -6.95 -2.21 5.69
N GLY A 92 -7.68 -1.31 5.02
CA GLY A 92 -7.11 -0.25 4.18
C GLY A 92 -6.42 -0.74 2.91
N ILE A 93 -6.64 -1.99 2.48
CA ILE A 93 -6.01 -2.57 1.27
C ILE A 93 -6.86 -2.22 0.05
N ARG A 94 -6.58 -1.08 -0.59
CA ARG A 94 -7.39 -0.57 -1.72
C ARG A 94 -6.94 -1.04 -3.09
N GLY A 95 -5.71 -1.57 -3.20
CA GLY A 95 -5.10 -1.93 -4.49
C GLY A 95 -5.87 -2.99 -5.30
N ASN A 96 -6.74 -3.76 -4.65
CA ASN A 96 -7.51 -4.83 -5.29
C ASN A 96 -8.95 -4.43 -5.65
N ILE A 97 -9.43 -3.24 -5.27
CA ILE A 97 -10.82 -2.82 -5.54
C ILE A 97 -11.00 -2.59 -7.05
N PRO A 98 -11.93 -3.29 -7.73
CA PRO A 98 -12.15 -3.09 -9.16
C PRO A 98 -12.63 -1.68 -9.49
N SER A 99 -12.23 -1.17 -10.67
CA SER A 99 -12.62 0.16 -11.14
C SER A 99 -14.14 0.33 -11.28
N SER A 100 -14.86 -0.73 -11.63
CA SER A 100 -16.34 -0.72 -11.69
C SER A 100 -16.97 -0.41 -10.33
N VAL A 101 -16.45 -1.02 -9.25
CA VAL A 101 -16.94 -0.74 -7.90
C VAL A 101 -16.63 0.70 -7.50
N ASN A 102 -15.43 1.21 -7.81
CA ASN A 102 -15.13 2.62 -7.58
C ASN A 102 -16.08 3.56 -8.35
N ALA A 103 -16.44 3.21 -9.59
CA ALA A 103 -17.39 3.97 -10.39
C ALA A 103 -18.80 3.96 -9.77
N ASP A 104 -19.28 2.80 -9.29
CA ASP A 104 -20.59 2.68 -8.65
C ASP A 104 -20.70 3.57 -7.39
N PHE A 105 -19.66 3.59 -6.56
CA PHE A 105 -19.60 4.46 -5.38
C PHE A 105 -19.48 5.95 -5.77
N SER A 106 -18.80 6.26 -6.88
CA SER A 106 -18.76 7.63 -7.41
C SER A 106 -20.12 8.08 -7.93
N HIS A 107 -20.83 7.23 -8.69
CA HIS A 107 -22.13 7.54 -9.26
C HIS A 107 -23.21 7.74 -8.19
N THR A 108 -23.10 7.02 -7.08
CA THR A 108 -24.01 7.15 -5.94
C THR A 108 -23.63 8.27 -4.96
N GLY A 109 -22.52 8.98 -5.21
CA GLY A 109 -22.00 10.02 -4.30
C GLY A 109 -21.40 9.48 -2.99
N THR A 110 -21.18 8.16 -2.90
CA THR A 110 -20.70 7.47 -1.68
C THR A 110 -19.19 7.16 -1.70
N ALA A 111 -18.45 7.67 -2.68
CA ALA A 111 -17.00 7.46 -2.82
C ALA A 111 -16.19 7.82 -1.56
N HIS A 112 -16.67 8.76 -0.73
CA HIS A 112 -16.03 9.12 0.53
C HIS A 112 -15.97 7.96 1.55
N LEU A 113 -16.88 6.98 1.48
CA LEU A 113 -16.86 5.79 2.33
C LEU A 113 -15.62 4.92 2.05
N LEU A 114 -15.15 4.91 0.81
CA LEU A 114 -13.91 4.24 0.42
C LEU A 114 -12.67 4.99 0.94
N ALA A 115 -12.77 6.32 1.13
CA ALA A 115 -11.66 7.18 1.53
C ALA A 115 -11.38 7.20 3.05
N ILE A 116 -12.41 7.08 3.90
CA ILE A 116 -12.29 7.25 5.37
C ILE A 116 -11.84 5.97 6.09
N SER A 117 -11.98 4.80 5.46
CA SER A 117 -11.90 3.51 6.13
C SER A 117 -10.50 2.98 6.50
N GLY A 118 -9.45 3.81 6.45
CA GLY A 118 -8.10 3.46 6.92
C GLY A 118 -7.90 3.56 8.45
N LEU A 119 -8.86 4.15 9.17
CA LEU A 119 -8.73 4.51 10.58
C LEU A 119 -8.79 3.32 11.54
N HIS A 120 -9.40 2.19 11.15
CA HIS A 120 -9.60 1.05 12.05
C HIS A 120 -8.30 0.34 12.44
N LEU A 121 -7.30 0.31 11.56
CA LEU A 121 -6.00 -0.29 11.89
C LEU A 121 -5.14 0.62 12.77
N ALA A 122 -5.33 1.94 12.67
CA ALA A 122 -4.62 2.93 13.48
C ALA A 122 -5.02 2.88 14.97
N ILE A 123 -6.19 2.31 15.30
CA ILE A 123 -6.64 2.14 16.69
C ILE A 123 -5.85 1.02 17.41
N VAL A 124 -5.25 0.10 16.66
CA VAL A 124 -4.52 -1.05 17.22
C VAL A 124 -3.00 -0.82 17.29
N ALA A 125 -2.47 0.19 16.60
CA ALA A 125 -1.04 0.50 16.49
C ALA A 125 -0.52 1.43 17.58
#